data_AF-A0A930PKV4-F1
#
_entry.id   AF-A0A930PKV4-F1
#
_cell.length_a   1.000
_cell.length_b   1.000
_cell.length_c   1.000
_cell.angle_alpha   90.00
_cell.angle_beta   90.00
_cell.angle_gamma   90.00
#
_symmetry.space_group_name_H-M   'P 1'
#
loop_
_entity.id
_entity.type
_entity.pdbx_description
1 polymer ?
#
loop_
_entity_poly.entity_id
_entity_poly.type
_entity_poly.pdbx_seq_one_letter_code
_entity_poly.pdbx_strand_id
1 'polypeptide(L)'
;MTTQSTSQSGTTKSGTTSQPVTAPIPVAGTQREHPEAQGYLRQLNIGDLELESGVTLPQVTIGYETWGTLNEAGDNAILILHALTGDTHVSRGVPTPDMP
;
A
#
# COMPACT_ATOMS: atom_id res chain seq x y z
N MET A 1 -17.89 55.52 4.10
CA MET A 1 -17.00 56.45 4.82
C MET A 1 -16.78 55.89 6.22
N THR A 2 -15.51 55.89 6.60
CA THR A 2 -14.85 55.22 7.72
C THR A 2 -15.39 55.55 9.11
N THR A 3 -15.48 54.54 9.99
CA THR A 3 -15.10 54.68 11.41
C THR A 3 -14.33 53.44 11.86
N GLN A 4 -13.13 53.67 12.39
CA GLN A 4 -12.22 52.70 13.02
C GLN A 4 -12.61 52.49 14.49
N SER A 5 -12.26 51.35 15.08
CA SER A 5 -11.79 51.33 16.47
C SER A 5 -10.93 50.10 16.76
N THR A 6 -9.76 50.37 17.31
CA THR A 6 -8.70 49.45 17.75
C THR A 6 -8.89 49.14 19.25
N SER A 7 -8.61 47.92 19.69
CA SER A 7 -8.02 47.71 21.03
C SER A 7 -7.24 46.40 21.13
N GLN A 8 -6.06 46.53 21.76
CA GLN A 8 -5.01 45.56 22.02
C GLN A 8 -5.37 44.63 23.20
N SER A 9 -4.70 43.47 23.33
CA SER A 9 -3.90 43.13 24.53
C SER A 9 -3.32 41.70 24.43
N GLY A 10 -2.15 41.49 25.04
CA GLY A 10 -1.27 40.31 24.95
C GLY A 10 -1.89 38.97 25.36
N THR A 11 -1.22 37.85 25.13
CA THR A 11 -0.13 37.38 26.00
C THR A 11 0.67 36.30 25.29
N THR A 12 2.00 36.36 25.42
CA THR A 12 2.94 35.30 25.08
C THR A 12 2.77 34.09 26.01
N LYS A 13 2.58 32.90 25.46
CA LYS A 13 3.01 31.65 26.10
C LYS A 13 3.71 30.79 25.07
N SER A 14 5.01 30.64 25.29
CA SER A 14 5.89 29.73 24.55
C SER A 14 5.46 28.29 24.83
N GLY A 15 5.21 27.53 23.77
CA GLY A 15 4.94 26.10 23.80
C GLY A 15 5.43 25.49 22.50
N THR A 16 6.70 25.10 22.46
CA THR A 16 7.23 24.21 21.41
C THR A 16 6.49 22.89 21.50
N THR A 17 5.84 22.42 20.44
CA THR A 17 5.75 20.99 20.06
C THR A 17 5.13 20.83 18.67
N SER A 18 5.94 20.30 17.75
CA SER A 18 5.65 19.48 16.57
C SER A 18 4.39 19.79 15.73
N GLN A 19 4.61 20.27 14.52
CA GLN A 19 3.59 20.22 13.46
C GLN A 19 3.16 18.76 13.19
N PRO A 20 1.89 18.49 12.85
CA PRO A 20 1.50 17.18 12.37
C PRO A 20 2.25 16.90 11.07
N VAL A 21 3.02 15.80 11.05
CA VAL A 21 3.65 15.28 9.84
C VAL A 21 2.52 14.90 8.89
N THR A 22 2.29 15.72 7.87
CA THR A 22 1.43 15.41 6.74
C THR A 22 1.83 14.03 6.22
N ALA A 23 0.90 13.07 6.30
CA ALA A 23 1.07 11.75 5.70
C ALA A 23 1.55 11.91 4.24
N PRO A 24 2.48 11.08 3.74
CA PRO A 24 2.96 11.20 2.38
C PRO A 24 1.77 11.16 1.41
N ILE A 25 1.78 12.11 0.48
CA ILE A 25 0.85 12.29 -0.61
C ILE A 25 0.54 10.91 -1.23
N PRO A 26 -0.72 10.48 -1.36
CA PRO A 26 -1.01 9.29 -2.16
C PRO A 26 -0.57 9.63 -3.58
N VAL A 27 0.47 8.95 -4.07
CA VAL A 27 0.66 8.84 -5.52
C VAL A 27 -0.56 8.10 -6.02
N ALA A 28 -1.56 8.88 -6.44
CA ALA A 28 -2.58 8.43 -7.37
C ALA A 28 -1.90 8.27 -8.74
N GLY A 29 -0.93 7.36 -8.81
CA GLY A 29 -0.59 6.72 -10.05
C GLY A 29 -1.71 5.73 -10.28
N THR A 30 -2.43 5.86 -11.38
CA THR A 30 -3.34 4.83 -11.84
C THR A 30 -2.50 3.59 -12.15
N GLN A 31 -2.23 2.76 -11.15
CA GLN A 31 -1.84 1.38 -11.37
C GLN A 31 -3.02 0.80 -12.13
N ARG A 32 -2.91 0.73 -13.45
CA ARG A 32 -3.88 -0.01 -14.25
C ARG A 32 -3.76 -1.44 -13.73
N GLU A 33 -4.83 -1.93 -13.12
CA GLU A 33 -4.90 -3.36 -12.85
C GLU A 33 -4.88 -4.04 -14.21
N HIS A 34 -3.83 -4.81 -14.46
CA HIS A 34 -3.76 -5.69 -15.61
C HIS A 34 -4.01 -7.10 -15.07
N PRO A 35 -5.28 -7.50 -14.86
CA PRO A 35 -5.60 -8.79 -14.27
C PRO A 35 -5.06 -9.97 -15.10
N GLU A 36 -4.92 -9.78 -16.41
CA GLU A 36 -4.35 -10.76 -17.34
C GLU A 36 -2.81 -10.82 -17.32
N ALA A 37 -2.15 -9.85 -16.67
CA ALA A 37 -0.71 -9.78 -16.57
C ALA A 37 -0.14 -10.84 -15.63
N GLN A 38 0.84 -11.58 -16.12
CA GLN A 38 1.49 -12.65 -15.37
C GLN A 38 2.88 -12.22 -14.94
N GLY A 39 3.32 -12.63 -13.75
CA GLY A 39 4.65 -12.28 -13.23
C GLY A 39 4.86 -10.78 -12.97
N TYR A 40 3.78 -10.08 -12.63
CA TYR A 40 3.82 -8.69 -12.16
C TYR A 40 3.40 -8.64 -10.70
N LEU A 41 4.15 -7.88 -9.89
CA LEU A 41 3.89 -7.73 -8.48
C LEU A 41 2.50 -7.15 -8.23
N ARG A 42 1.67 -7.93 -7.54
CA ARG A 42 0.37 -7.54 -7.01
C ARG A 42 0.50 -7.34 -5.49
N GLN A 43 -0.40 -6.55 -4.93
CA GLN A 43 -0.46 -6.29 -3.50
C GLN A 43 -1.85 -6.63 -2.98
N LEU A 44 -1.91 -7.31 -1.85
CA LEU A 44 -3.15 -7.61 -1.12
C LEU A 44 -3.02 -7.09 0.30
N ASN A 45 -3.86 -6.11 0.67
CA ASN A 45 -3.97 -5.69 2.06
C ASN A 45 -4.83 -6.70 2.83
N ILE A 46 -4.29 -7.24 3.91
CA ILE A 46 -4.98 -8.22 4.77
C ILE A 46 -5.40 -7.64 6.12
N GLY A 47 -5.21 -6.33 6.32
CA GLY A 47 -5.49 -5.64 7.58
C GLY A 47 -4.49 -6.00 8.68
N ASP A 48 -4.97 -5.98 9.91
CA ASP A 48 -4.13 -6.26 11.08
C ASP A 48 -3.94 -7.78 11.25
N LEU A 49 -2.70 -8.21 11.50
CA LEU A 49 -2.32 -9.61 11.63
C LEU A 49 -1.82 -9.89 13.05
N GLU A 50 -2.52 -10.76 13.79
CA GLU A 50 -2.02 -11.29 15.06
C GLU A 50 -0.99 -12.39 14.80
N LEU A 51 0.22 -12.22 15.34
CA LEU A 51 1.31 -13.19 15.23
C LEU A 51 1.21 -14.25 16.33
N GLU A 52 1.87 -15.39 16.13
CA GLU A 52 1.95 -16.46 17.13
C GLU A 52 2.56 -16.01 18.48
N SER A 53 3.34 -14.93 18.48
CA SER A 53 3.89 -14.32 19.70
C SER A 53 2.86 -13.52 20.51
N GLY A 54 1.64 -13.33 20.00
CA GLY A 54 0.60 -12.48 20.58
C GLY A 54 0.74 -10.98 20.25
N VAL A 55 1.72 -10.61 19.42
CA VAL A 55 1.88 -9.22 18.92
C VAL A 55 1.04 -9.04 17.65
N THR A 56 0.38 -7.89 17.52
CA THR A 56 -0.35 -7.52 16.29
C THR A 56 0.52 -6.64 15.39
N LEU A 57 0.67 -7.03 14.14
CA LEU A 57 1.19 -6.18 13.07
C LEU A 57 0.04 -5.41 12.41
N PRO A 58 0.03 -4.07 12.45
CA PRO A 58 -1.04 -3.30 11.85
C PRO A 58 -0.88 -3.22 10.32
N GLN A 59 -2.01 -3.24 9.61
CA GLN A 59 -2.12 -2.89 8.17
C GLN A 59 -1.14 -3.66 7.24
N VAL A 60 -1.04 -4.98 7.44
CA VAL A 60 -0.16 -5.85 6.65
C VAL A 60 -0.60 -5.89 5.19
N THR A 61 0.38 -5.76 4.30
CA THR A 61 0.20 -5.91 2.85
C THR A 61 1.12 -7.02 2.34
N ILE A 62 0.55 -7.99 1.62
CA ILE A 62 1.27 -9.10 1.01
C ILE A 62 1.55 -8.79 -0.45
N GLY A 63 2.82 -8.87 -0.85
CA GLY A 63 3.23 -8.91 -2.25
C GLY A 63 3.11 -10.32 -2.81
N TYR A 64 2.52 -10.48 -4.00
CA TYR A 64 2.40 -11.78 -4.66
C TYR A 64 2.41 -11.64 -6.19
N GLU A 65 2.71 -12.73 -6.88
CA GLU A 65 2.65 -12.85 -8.33
C GLU A 65 1.86 -14.10 -8.72
N THR A 66 1.25 -14.09 -9.90
CA THR A 66 0.44 -15.21 -10.42
C THR A 66 0.82 -15.53 -11.86
N TRP A 67 0.69 -16.81 -12.21
CA TRP A 67 0.90 -17.33 -13.57
C TRP A 67 -0.24 -18.29 -13.93
N GLY A 68 -0.64 -18.27 -15.20
CA GLY A 68 -1.75 -19.08 -15.69
C GLY A 68 -3.14 -18.54 -15.32
N THR A 69 -4.14 -19.41 -15.39
CA THR A 69 -5.56 -19.07 -15.21
C THR A 69 -6.21 -20.08 -14.27
N LEU A 70 -6.94 -19.58 -13.27
CA LEU A 70 -7.75 -20.41 -12.39
C LEU A 70 -8.93 -21.00 -13.18
N ASN A 71 -9.23 -22.29 -13.01
CA ASN A 71 -10.40 -22.90 -13.62
C ASN A 71 -11.69 -22.49 -12.89
N GLU A 72 -12.85 -22.80 -13.48
CA GLU A 72 -14.15 -22.44 -12.90
C GLU A 72 -14.39 -23.06 -11.51
N ALA A 73 -13.83 -24.25 -11.26
CA ALA A 73 -13.95 -24.94 -9.98
C ALA A 73 -13.04 -24.35 -8.89
N GLY A 74 -12.03 -23.57 -9.26
CA GLY A 74 -11.03 -23.01 -8.34
C GLY A 74 -10.04 -24.02 -7.75
N ASP A 75 -9.91 -25.21 -8.32
CA ASP A 75 -9.17 -26.34 -7.72
C ASP A 75 -7.78 -26.59 -8.33
N ASN A 76 -7.35 -25.77 -9.30
CA ASN A 76 -6.05 -25.89 -9.95
C ASN A 76 -4.97 -24.93 -9.42
N ALA A 77 -5.19 -24.31 -8.25
CA ALA A 77 -4.23 -23.40 -7.64
C ALA A 77 -3.03 -24.15 -7.03
N ILE A 78 -1.81 -23.68 -7.35
CA ILE A 78 -0.55 -24.20 -6.77
C ILE A 78 0.17 -23.04 -6.10
N LEU A 79 0.53 -23.21 -4.82
CA LEU A 79 1.32 -22.24 -4.06
C LEU A 79 2.81 -22.58 -4.13
N ILE A 80 3.62 -21.60 -4.54
CA ILE A 80 5.07 -21.70 -4.53
C ILE A 80 5.60 -20.91 -3.34
N LEU A 81 6.33 -21.59 -2.46
CA LEU A 81 7.01 -20.97 -1.32
C LEU A 81 8.46 -20.70 -1.69
N HIS A 82 8.93 -19.48 -1.42
CA HIS A 82 10.31 -19.10 -1.68
C HIS A 82 11.24 -19.53 -0.54
N ALA A 83 12.54 -19.61 -0.85
CA ALA A 83 13.58 -19.80 0.16
C ALA A 83 13.88 -18.50 0.93
N LEU A 84 14.83 -18.52 1.88
CA LEU A 84 15.13 -17.38 2.77
C LEU A 84 15.41 -16.06 2.04
N THR A 85 16.13 -16.09 0.93
CA THR A 85 16.50 -14.90 0.15
C THR A 85 15.77 -14.79 -1.18
N GLY A 86 14.73 -15.62 -1.38
CA GLY A 86 13.87 -15.50 -2.56
C GLY A 86 12.80 -14.43 -2.36
N ASP A 87 12.14 -14.07 -3.45
CA ASP A 87 11.00 -13.15 -3.46
C ASP A 87 9.84 -13.76 -4.27
N THR A 88 8.87 -12.93 -4.65
CA THR A 88 7.68 -13.37 -5.40
C THR A 88 8.00 -13.83 -6.83
N HIS A 89 9.17 -13.47 -7.37
CA HIS A 89 9.45 -13.56 -8.79
C HIS A 89 10.01 -14.92 -9.20
N VAL A 90 9.10 -15.86 -9.46
CA VAL A 90 9.46 -17.25 -9.82
C VAL A 90 9.93 -17.38 -11.27
N SER A 91 9.35 -16.62 -12.19
CA SER A 91 9.68 -16.68 -13.62
C SER A 91 9.27 -15.43 -14.38
N ARG A 92 9.83 -15.26 -15.59
CA ARG A 92 9.48 -14.15 -16.47
C ARG A 92 7.98 -14.16 -16.80
N GLY A 93 7.34 -13.01 -16.64
CA GLY A 93 5.96 -12.77 -17.04
C GLY A 93 5.73 -12.73 -18.55
N VAL A 94 4.45 -12.83 -18.94
CA VAL A 94 3.99 -12.51 -20.30
C VAL A 94 3.34 -11.12 -20.24
N PRO A 95 3.94 -10.09 -20.86
CA PRO A 95 3.34 -8.76 -20.93
C PRO A 95 2.07 -8.79 -21.77
N THR A 96 1.11 -7.95 -21.42
CA THR A 96 -0.06 -7.72 -22.26
C THR A 96 0.20 -6.56 -23.21
N PRO A 97 -0.44 -6.53 -24.40
CA PRO A 97 -0.10 -5.55 -25.45
C PRO A 97 -0.25 -4.08 -25.06
N ASP A 98 -0.97 -3.80 -23.98
CA ASP A 98 -1.27 -2.47 -23.46
C ASP A 98 -0.30 -1.99 -22.36
N MET A 99 0.72 -2.81 -22.04
CA MET A 99 1.84 -2.43 -21.18
C MET A 99 2.99 -1.81 -21.99
N PRO A 100 3.67 -0.77 -21.45
CA PRO A 100 4.85 -0.19 -22.07
C PRO A 100 6.06 -1.14 -22.11
#